data_AF-A0A069RM06-F1
#
_entry.id   AF-A0A069RM06-F1
#
_cell.length_a   1.000
_cell.length_b   1.000
_cell.length_c   1.000
_cell.angle_alpha   90.00
_cell.angle_beta   90.00
_cell.angle_gamma   90.00
#
_symmetry.space_group_name_H-M   'P 1'
#
loop_
_entity.id
_entity.type
_entity.pdbx_description
1 polymer ?
#
loop_
_entity_poly.entity_id
_entity_poly.type
_entity_poly.pdbx_seq_one_letter_code
_entity_poly.pdbx_strand_id
1 'polypeptide(L)' 'MTIKKRGLYMTSKKRSLFKTITWRATATTTTLALVFMLSGQMKFAGTVALLELFIKMFIYYLHERAWENVEVKDTIEYHI' A
#
# COMPACT_ATOMS: atom_id res chain seq x y z
N MET A 1 -33.08 7.81 24.43
CA MET A 1 -32.44 7.83 23.10
C MET A 1 -31.11 7.08 23.21
N THR A 2 -31.03 5.86 22.69
CA THR A 2 -29.93 4.92 23.00
C THR A 2 -28.80 5.04 21.98
N ILE A 3 -27.65 5.59 22.38
CA ILE A 3 -26.44 5.64 21.54
C ILE A 3 -25.83 4.24 21.46
N LYS A 4 -26.07 3.55 20.35
CA LYS A 4 -25.40 2.29 20.00
C LYS A 4 -23.91 2.57 19.78
N LYS A 5 -23.05 2.17 20.72
CA LYS A 5 -21.59 2.18 20.52
C LYS A 5 -21.29 1.39 19.24
N ARG A 6 -20.78 2.07 18.20
CA ARG A 6 -20.20 1.40 17.03
C ARG A 6 -19.14 0.43 17.56
N GLY A 7 -19.37 -0.86 17.37
CA GLY A 7 -18.42 -1.90 17.77
C GLY A 7 -17.07 -1.55 17.16
N LEU A 8 -16.07 -1.44 18.03
CA LEU A 8 -14.66 -1.38 17.65
C LEU A 8 -14.41 -2.57 16.73
N TYR A 9 -14.23 -2.33 15.44
CA TYR A 9 -13.87 -3.36 14.50
C TYR A 9 -12.43 -3.75 14.83
N MET A 10 -12.26 -4.66 15.78
CA MET A 10 -10.99 -5.31 16.04
C MET A 10 -10.71 -6.16 14.80
N THR A 11 -10.14 -5.55 13.75
CA THR A 11 -9.58 -6.29 12.63
C THR A 11 -8.58 -7.25 13.24
N SER A 12 -8.95 -8.52 13.36
CA SER A 12 -8.07 -9.55 13.89
C SER A 12 -6.74 -9.44 13.14
N LYS A 13 -5.63 -9.24 13.86
CA LYS A 13 -4.29 -9.00 13.26
C LYS A 13 -4.00 -10.02 12.15
N LYS A 14 -4.46 -11.27 12.35
CA LYS A 14 -4.44 -12.35 11.37
C LYS A 14 -5.15 -11.99 10.05
N ARG A 15 -6.38 -11.48 10.08
CA ARG A 15 -7.14 -11.08 8.89
C ARG A 15 -6.46 -9.95 8.11
N SER A 16 -5.84 -8.99 8.81
CA SER A 16 -5.08 -7.92 8.14
C SER A 16 -3.85 -8.47 7.43
N LEU A 17 -3.12 -9.40 8.05
CA LEU A 17 -1.96 -10.06 7.43
C LEU A 17 -2.38 -10.86 6.19
N PHE A 18 -3.44 -11.67 6.28
CA PHE A 18 -3.96 -12.40 5.12
C PHE A 18 -4.36 -11.48 3.97
N LYS A 19 -5.00 -10.34 4.29
CA LYS A 19 -5.35 -9.34 3.27
C LYS A 19 -4.10 -8.77 2.60
N THR A 20 -3.07 -8.42 3.36
CA THR A 20 -1.81 -7.90 2.82
C THR A 20 -1.10 -8.93 1.96
N ILE A 21 -1.02 -10.19 2.40
CA ILE A 21 -0.39 -11.27 1.63
C ILE A 21 -1.15 -11.51 0.32
N THR A 22 -2.48 -11.58 0.38
CA THR A 22 -3.32 -11.76 -0.82
C THR A 22 -3.08 -10.63 -1.80
N TRP A 23 -3.09 -9.39 -1.34
CA TRP A 23 -2.83 -8.22 -2.19
C TRP A 23 -1.43 -8.25 -2.81
N ARG A 24 -0.40 -8.63 -2.03
CA ARG A 24 0.99 -8.74 -2.51
C ARG A 24 1.13 -9.85 -3.55
N ALA A 25 0.51 -11.01 -3.32
CA ALA A 25 0.52 -12.11 -4.27
C ALA A 25 -0.15 -11.71 -5.59
N THR A 26 -1.37 -11.13 -5.52
CA THR A 26 -2.08 -10.66 -6.72
C THR A 26 -1.25 -9.64 -7.49
N ALA A 27 -0.68 -8.63 -6.83
CA ALA A 27 0.11 -7.60 -7.49
C ALA A 27 1.34 -8.18 -8.21
N THR A 28 2.13 -9.02 -7.53
CA THR A 28 3.32 -9.63 -8.14
C THR A 28 2.94 -10.56 -9.29
N THR A 29 1.88 -11.34 -9.16
CA THR A 29 1.39 -12.21 -10.24
C THR A 29 0.93 -11.42 -11.45
N THR A 30 0.22 -10.31 -11.25
CA THR A 30 -0.23 -9.45 -12.36
C THR A 30 0.94 -8.86 -13.13
N THR A 31 1.97 -8.36 -12.44
CA THR A 31 3.17 -7.81 -13.10
C THR A 31 3.95 -8.88 -13.85
N LEU A 32 4.17 -10.04 -13.23
CA LEU A 32 4.81 -11.17 -13.89
C LEU A 32 4.05 -11.58 -15.15
N ALA A 33 2.72 -11.71 -15.06
CA ALA A 33 1.88 -12.08 -16.19
C ALA A 33 1.92 -11.03 -17.30
N LEU A 34 1.77 -9.74 -16.97
CA LEU A 34 1.82 -8.64 -17.95
C LEU A 34 3.17 -8.60 -18.68
N VAL A 35 4.27 -8.62 -17.94
CA VAL A 35 5.61 -8.53 -18.53
C VAL A 35 5.92 -9.80 -19.33
N PHE A 36 5.51 -10.97 -18.85
CA PHE A 36 5.66 -12.21 -19.59
C PHE A 36 4.85 -12.21 -20.89
N MET A 37 3.60 -11.74 -20.86
CA MET A 37 2.76 -11.64 -22.07
C MET A 37 3.36 -10.67 -23.10
N LEU A 38 3.97 -9.57 -22.66
CA LEU A 38 4.56 -8.58 -23.56
C LEU A 38 5.94 -8.98 -24.08
N SER A 39 6.79 -9.57 -23.22
CA SER A 39 8.19 -9.86 -23.56
C SER A 39 8.41 -11.30 -24.02
N GLY A 40 7.53 -12.25 -23.68
CA GLY A 40 7.70 -13.69 -23.91
C GLY A 40 8.81 -14.35 -23.08
N GLN A 41 9.54 -13.59 -22.26
CA GLN A 41 10.72 -14.08 -21.52
C GLN A 41 10.49 -14.06 -20.01
N MET A 42 10.52 -15.25 -19.39
CA MET A 42 10.29 -15.40 -17.95
C MET A 42 11.38 -14.73 -17.10
N LYS A 43 12.64 -14.75 -17.57
CA LYS A 43 13.75 -14.08 -16.87
C LYS A 43 13.51 -12.57 -16.78
N PHE A 44 13.07 -11.96 -17.87
CA PHE A 44 12.77 -10.53 -17.91
C PHE A 44 11.59 -10.16 -17.01
N ALA A 45 10.51 -10.96 -17.03
CA ALA A 45 9.39 -10.79 -16.13
C ALA A 45 9.80 -10.83 -14.64
N GLY A 46 10.64 -11.80 -14.27
CA GLY A 46 11.18 -11.90 -12.91
C GLY A 46 11.98 -10.67 -12.48
N THR A 47 12.85 -10.15 -13.36
CA THR A 47 13.62 -8.93 -13.09
C THR A 47 12.72 -7.71 -12.90
N VAL A 48 11.70 -7.54 -13.75
CA VAL A 48 10.77 -6.40 -13.63
C VAL A 48 9.94 -6.50 -12.35
N ALA A 49 9.45 -7.69 -11.99
CA ALA A 49 8.71 -7.87 -10.74
C ALA A 49 9.54 -7.52 -9.50
N LEU A 50 10.83 -7.89 -9.49
CA LEU A 50 11.75 -7.50 -8.41
C LEU A 50 12.00 -5.99 -8.40
N LEU A 51 12.26 -5.38 -9.56
CA LEU A 51 12.45 -3.93 -9.67
C LEU A 51 11.20 -3.16 -9.22
N GLU A 52 10.01 -3.63 -9.55
CA GLU A 52 8.76 -2.99 -9.12
C GLU A 52 8.69 -2.92 -7.59
N LEU A 53 9.09 -3.97 -6.87
CA LEU A 53 9.10 -3.96 -5.40
C LEU A 53 9.97 -2.82 -4.85
N PHE A 54 11.19 -2.64 -5.39
CA PHE A 54 12.10 -1.57 -4.98
C PHE A 54 11.60 -0.19 -5.37
N ILE A 55 11.12 -0.03 -6.61
CA ILE A 55 10.57 1.24 -7.09
C ILE A 55 9.39 1.68 -6.24
N LYS A 56 8.48 0.76 -5.91
CA LYS A 56 7.28 1.05 -5.11
C LYS A 56 7.65 1.44 -3.67
N MET A 57 8.69 0.85 -3.09
CA MET A 57 9.24 1.28 -1.79
C MET A 57 9.81 2.70 -1.86
N PHE A 58 10.60 3.00 -2.90
CA PHE A 58 11.19 4.32 -3.09
C PHE A 58 10.12 5.40 -3.31
N ILE A 59 9.13 5.12 -4.17
CA ILE A 59 8.00 6.02 -4.42
C ILE A 59 7.16 6.21 -3.15
N TYR A 60 6.93 5.15 -2.37
CA TYR A 60 6.18 5.27 -1.12
C TYR A 60 6.87 6.21 -0.13
N TYR A 61 8.19 6.07 0.03
CA TYR A 61 8.98 6.97 0.87
C TYR A 61 8.92 8.42 0.39
N LEU A 62 9.10 8.65 -0.92
CA LEU A 62 8.98 9.99 -1.49
C LEU A 62 7.57 10.57 -1.35
N HIS A 63 6.54 9.74 -1.48
CA HIS A 63 5.15 10.14 -1.30
C HIS A 63 4.91 10.58 0.14
N GLU A 64 5.34 9.79 1.13
CA GLU A 64 5.26 10.15 2.55
C GLU A 64 6.00 11.47 2.84
N ARG A 65 7.21 11.64 2.31
CA ARG A 65 7.99 12.87 2.47
C ARG A 65 7.36 14.07 1.77
N ALA A 66 6.73 13.87 0.61
CA ALA A 66 5.99 14.92 -0.10
C ALA A 66 4.78 15.37 0.72
N TRP A 67 4.04 14.44 1.33
CA TRP A 67 2.91 14.76 2.20
C TRP A 67 3.32 15.49 3.48
N GLU A 68 4.45 15.13 4.09
CA GLU A 68 4.98 15.84 5.26
C GLU A 68 5.25 17.33 4.95
N ASN A 69 5.68 17.66 3.73
CA ASN A 69 5.87 19.06 3.32
C ASN A 69 4.55 19.78 2.98
N VAL A 70 3.46 19.04 2.82
CA VAL A 70 2.11 19.58 2.54
C VAL A 70 1.27 19.66 3.83
N GLU A 71 1.77 19.19 4.98
CA GLU A 71 1.12 19.39 6.26
C GLU A 71 1.15 20.88 6.63
N VAL A 72 0.10 21.58 6.18
CA VAL A 72 -0.24 22.93 6.58
C VAL A 72 -0.27 22.93 8.11
N LYS A 73 0.53 23.82 8.70
CA LYS A 73 0.47 24.16 10.13
C LYS A 73 -0.94 24.68 10.43
N ASP A 74 -1.88 23.78 10.69
CA ASP A 74 -3.14 24.14 11.32
C ASP A 74 -2.77 24.61 12.72
N THR A 75 -2.61 25.92 12.84
CA THR A 75 -2.44 26.61 14.11
C THR A 75 -3.79 26.51 14.77
N ILE A 76 -3.99 25.44 15.55
CA ILE A 76 -5.18 25.26 16.38
C ILE A 76 -5.12 26.37 17.44
N GLU A 77 -5.74 27.50 17.14
CA GLU A 77 -6.00 28.55 18.10
C GLU A 77 -7.03 27.97 19.08
N TYR A 78 -6.54 27.46 20.21
CA TYR A 78 -7.40 27.03 21.32
C TYR A 78 -8.12 28.26 21.88
N HIS A 79 -9.32 28.52 21.40
CA HIS A 79 -10.27 29.36 22.12
C HIS A 79 -10.90 28.53 23.23
N ILE A 80 -10.45 28.87 24.44
CA ILE A 80 -10.96 28.51 25.77
C ILE A 80 -12.46 28.83 25.91
#